data_AF-A0A0D6KI46-F1
#
_entry.id   AF-A0A0D6KI46-F1
#
_cell.length_a   1.000
_cell.length_b   1.000
_cell.length_c   1.000
_cell.angle_alpha   90.00
_cell.angle_beta   90.00
_cell.angle_gamma   90.00
#
_symmetry.space_group_name_H-M   'P 1'
#
loop_
_entity.id
_entity.type
_entity.pdbx_description
1 polymer ?
#
loop_
_entity_poly.entity_id
_entity_poly.type
_entity_poly.pdbx_seq_one_letter_code
_entity_poly.pdbx_strand_id
1 'polypeptide(L)'
;MAEILDNICNNYKSTIGTDVYTLINHYSILIKRHIMTDSEIAELCRKIYGKHKQALDLIFEHRPDLQLEIADNIIKLASQYITSKKIFLDRYSKKYIGFGSQEWRDKNLPLAFHFENGSAYLVIRLLICPYDNKNIRERIHQVSRDNSTIFKKSNWAEKWITIYQKDILNQKDYDDADVEKLMKKVQDFWESFLKDDFVKIENIIHENIDHLIISDISVDTKA
;
A
#
# COMPACT_ATOMS: atom_id res chain seq x y z
N MET A 1 9.57 -8.48 -39.81
CA MET A 1 8.09 -8.69 -39.74
C MET A 1 7.36 -7.56 -39.00
N ALA A 2 7.82 -7.11 -37.83
CA ALA A 2 7.22 -5.96 -37.14
C ALA A 2 7.33 -4.63 -37.93
N GLU A 3 8.45 -4.39 -38.62
CA GLU A 3 8.62 -3.20 -39.48
C GLU A 3 7.66 -3.15 -40.67
N ILE A 4 7.24 -4.32 -41.20
CA ILE A 4 6.28 -4.39 -42.31
C ILE A 4 4.89 -3.99 -41.83
N LEU A 5 4.51 -4.41 -40.63
CA LEU A 5 3.23 -4.04 -39.99
C LEU A 5 3.20 -2.56 -39.59
N ASP A 6 4.31 -2.03 -39.05
CA ASP A 6 4.41 -0.61 -38.70
C ASP A 6 4.38 0.27 -39.97
N ASN A 7 5.00 -0.17 -41.08
CA ASN A 7 4.90 0.50 -42.38
C ASN A 7 3.49 0.45 -43.00
N ILE A 8 2.77 -0.67 -42.90
CA ILE A 8 1.39 -0.77 -43.38
C ILE A 8 0.45 0.11 -42.54
N CYS A 9 0.62 0.15 -41.21
CA CYS A 9 -0.16 1.03 -40.34
C CYS A 9 0.10 2.51 -40.61
N ASN A 10 1.34 2.90 -40.92
CA ASN A 10 1.68 4.28 -41.21
C ASN A 10 1.23 4.72 -42.62
N ASN A 11 1.33 3.84 -43.62
CA ASN A 11 0.98 4.16 -45.01
C ASN A 11 -0.53 4.16 -45.29
N TYR A 12 -1.34 3.44 -44.50
CA TYR A 12 -2.80 3.33 -44.70
C TYR A 12 -3.63 3.92 -43.57
N LYS A 13 -3.02 4.78 -42.73
CA LYS A 13 -3.66 5.44 -41.56
C LYS A 13 -4.94 6.22 -41.89
N SER A 14 -5.07 6.71 -43.12
CA SER A 14 -6.23 7.47 -43.61
C SER A 14 -7.34 6.60 -44.22
N THR A 15 -7.08 5.32 -44.49
CA THR A 15 -8.01 4.38 -45.15
C THR A 15 -8.54 3.30 -44.20
N ILE A 16 -7.83 3.04 -43.10
CA ILE A 16 -8.17 2.01 -42.12
C ILE A 16 -9.02 2.62 -41.00
N GLY A 17 -10.21 2.06 -40.75
CA GLY A 17 -11.08 2.46 -39.65
C GLY A 17 -10.41 2.29 -38.28
N THR A 18 -10.72 3.19 -37.35
CA THR A 18 -10.09 3.34 -36.02
C THR A 18 -10.01 2.04 -35.22
N ASP A 19 -11.02 1.18 -35.34
CA ASP A 19 -11.10 -0.10 -34.63
C ASP A 19 -10.10 -1.12 -35.18
N VAL A 20 -9.90 -1.14 -36.50
CA VAL A 20 -8.94 -2.03 -37.17
C VAL A 20 -7.51 -1.59 -36.88
N TYR A 21 -7.26 -0.28 -36.83
CA TYR A 21 -5.96 0.28 -36.40
C TYR A 21 -5.64 -0.12 -34.96
N THR A 22 -6.62 -0.02 -34.06
CA THR A 22 -6.47 -0.39 -32.64
C THR A 22 -6.18 -1.89 -32.49
N LEU A 23 -6.88 -2.73 -33.24
CA LEU A 23 -6.67 -4.19 -33.24
C LEU A 23 -5.26 -4.55 -33.75
N ILE A 24 -4.81 -3.95 -34.85
CA ILE A 24 -3.47 -4.22 -35.41
C ILE A 24 -2.38 -3.70 -34.46
N ASN A 25 -2.57 -2.55 -33.82
CA ASN A 25 -1.63 -2.03 -32.84
C ASN A 25 -1.52 -2.93 -31.60
N HIS A 26 -2.65 -3.40 -31.07
CA HIS A 26 -2.64 -4.38 -29.97
C HIS A 26 -1.96 -5.69 -30.37
N TYR A 27 -2.19 -6.15 -31.59
CA TYR A 27 -1.54 -7.35 -32.12
C TYR A 27 -0.02 -7.14 -32.31
N SER A 28 0.41 -5.97 -32.78
CA SER A 28 1.83 -5.57 -32.88
C SER A 28 2.50 -5.51 -31.51
N ILE A 29 1.82 -4.98 -30.48
CA ILE A 29 2.33 -4.95 -29.10
C ILE A 29 2.45 -6.37 -28.52
N LEU A 30 1.45 -7.22 -28.75
CA LEU A 30 1.48 -8.62 -28.28
C LEU A 30 2.60 -9.41 -28.96
N ILE A 31 2.79 -9.24 -30.28
CA ILE A 31 3.89 -9.84 -31.03
C ILE A 31 5.24 -9.31 -30.57
N LYS A 32 5.40 -7.98 -30.38
CA LYS A 32 6.64 -7.38 -29.84
C LYS A 32 6.99 -7.96 -28.46
N ARG A 33 6.00 -8.13 -27.58
CA ARG A 33 6.19 -8.72 -26.25
C ARG A 33 6.56 -10.20 -26.29
N HIS A 34 6.11 -10.96 -27.28
CA HIS A 34 6.41 -12.39 -27.43
C HIS A 34 7.74 -12.66 -28.18
N ILE A 35 8.19 -11.74 -29.04
CA ILE A 35 9.46 -11.83 -29.78
C ILE A 35 10.63 -11.19 -29.00
N MET A 36 10.36 -10.40 -27.95
CA MET A 36 11.36 -9.74 -27.09
C MET A 36 12.32 -10.69 -26.35
N THR A 37 12.14 -12.01 -26.44
CA THR A 37 13.04 -13.04 -25.91
C THR A 37 14.39 -13.08 -26.65
N ASP A 38 14.48 -12.55 -27.87
CA ASP A 38 15.71 -12.45 -28.70
C ASP A 38 15.92 -11.03 -29.27
N SER A 39 15.62 -9.98 -28.49
CA SER A 39 15.78 -8.59 -28.97
C SER A 39 17.24 -8.11 -28.91
N GLU A 40 17.59 -7.17 -29.79
CA GLU A 40 18.83 -6.38 -29.72
C GLU A 40 19.03 -5.74 -28.34
N ILE A 41 17.93 -5.42 -27.63
CA ILE A 41 17.94 -4.94 -26.25
C ILE A 41 18.48 -6.02 -25.31
N ALA A 42 18.06 -7.28 -25.46
CA ALA A 42 18.60 -8.38 -24.66
C ALA A 42 20.09 -8.63 -24.94
N GLU A 43 20.54 -8.53 -26.20
CA GLU A 43 21.98 -8.53 -26.52
C GLU A 43 22.73 -7.35 -25.90
N LEU A 44 22.15 -6.15 -25.98
CA LEU A 44 22.74 -4.95 -25.40
C LEU A 44 22.85 -5.08 -23.87
N CYS A 45 21.81 -5.57 -23.20
CA CYS A 45 21.83 -5.89 -21.78
C CYS A 45 22.89 -6.94 -21.45
N ARG A 46 23.03 -8.01 -22.25
CA ARG A 46 24.09 -9.03 -22.09
C ARG A 46 25.49 -8.42 -22.25
N LYS A 47 25.69 -7.55 -23.24
CA LYS A 47 26.97 -6.84 -23.48
C LYS A 47 27.29 -5.87 -22.32
N ILE A 48 26.31 -5.12 -21.84
CA ILE A 48 26.47 -4.23 -20.68
C ILE A 48 26.83 -5.04 -19.43
N TYR A 49 26.06 -6.10 -19.14
CA TYR A 49 26.31 -6.95 -17.99
C TYR A 49 27.68 -7.62 -18.07
N GLY A 50 28.06 -8.20 -19.21
CA GLY A 50 29.38 -8.81 -19.40
C GLY A 50 30.54 -7.81 -19.23
N LYS A 51 30.42 -6.60 -19.80
CA LYS A 51 31.46 -5.57 -19.75
C LYS A 51 31.61 -4.93 -18.36
N HIS A 52 30.51 -4.76 -17.65
CA HIS A 52 30.48 -4.07 -16.36
C HIS A 52 30.12 -5.00 -15.20
N LYS A 53 30.31 -6.31 -15.36
CA LYS A 53 29.86 -7.33 -14.39
C LYS A 53 30.30 -7.02 -12.97
N GLN A 54 31.59 -6.77 -12.74
CA GLN A 54 32.11 -6.47 -11.41
C GLN A 54 31.47 -5.23 -10.79
N ALA A 55 31.25 -4.17 -11.58
CA ALA A 55 30.62 -2.95 -11.09
C ALA A 55 29.12 -3.17 -10.80
N LEU A 56 28.42 -3.89 -11.68
CA LEU A 56 27.00 -4.21 -11.51
C LEU A 56 26.77 -5.16 -10.33
N ASP A 57 27.59 -6.21 -10.19
CA ASP A 57 27.56 -7.14 -9.07
C ASP A 57 27.84 -6.37 -7.76
N LEU A 58 28.84 -5.48 -7.74
CA LEU A 58 29.11 -4.62 -6.58
C LEU A 58 27.94 -3.68 -6.26
N ILE A 59 27.28 -3.10 -7.28
CA ILE A 59 26.08 -2.27 -7.12
C ILE A 59 24.91 -3.11 -6.56
N PHE A 60 24.73 -4.35 -7.02
CA PHE A 60 23.67 -5.23 -6.52
C PHE A 60 23.94 -5.69 -5.09
N GLU A 61 25.20 -6.02 -4.77
CA GLU A 61 25.63 -6.42 -3.43
C GLU A 61 25.47 -5.28 -2.41
N HIS A 62 25.78 -4.04 -2.82
CA HIS A 62 25.66 -2.87 -1.97
C HIS A 62 24.36 -2.09 -2.21
N ARG A 63 23.39 -2.70 -2.91
CA ARG A 63 22.13 -2.03 -3.20
C ARG A 63 21.45 -1.73 -1.87
N PRO A 64 21.24 -0.46 -1.50
CA PRO A 64 20.55 -0.13 -0.27
C PRO A 64 19.18 -0.79 -0.26
N ASP A 65 18.85 -1.49 0.82
CA ASP A 65 17.51 -2.04 1.01
C ASP A 65 16.59 -0.89 1.41
N LEU A 66 16.15 -0.14 0.39
CA LEU A 66 15.29 1.03 0.56
C LEU A 66 14.04 0.72 1.40
N GLN A 67 13.52 -0.51 1.32
CA GLN A 67 12.35 -0.91 2.10
C GLN A 67 12.69 -1.07 3.57
N LEU A 68 13.88 -1.60 3.88
CA LEU A 68 14.38 -1.64 5.24
C LEU A 68 14.60 -0.22 5.77
N GLU A 69 15.22 0.66 4.99
CA GLU A 69 15.45 2.05 5.40
C GLU A 69 14.16 2.83 5.67
N ILE A 70 13.15 2.68 4.80
CA ILE A 70 11.82 3.28 5.01
C ILE A 70 11.18 2.72 6.29
N ALA A 71 11.28 1.41 6.52
CA ALA A 71 10.71 0.79 7.69
C ALA A 71 11.40 1.26 8.98
N ASP A 72 12.72 1.30 9.00
CA ASP A 72 13.52 1.80 10.12
C ASP A 72 13.22 3.27 10.40
N ASN A 73 13.03 4.09 9.37
CA ASN A 73 12.62 5.48 9.52
C ASN A 73 11.23 5.59 10.16
N ILE A 74 10.23 4.84 9.68
CA ILE A 74 8.88 4.83 10.28
C ILE A 74 8.94 4.42 11.76
N ILE A 75 9.71 3.38 12.09
CA ILE A 75 9.89 2.93 13.48
C ILE A 75 10.57 4.00 14.33
N LYS A 76 11.59 4.68 13.79
CA LYS A 76 12.25 5.80 14.45
C LYS A 76 11.28 6.95 14.72
N LEU A 77 10.44 7.32 13.75
CA LEU A 77 9.41 8.34 13.92
C LEU A 77 8.34 7.94 14.94
N ALA A 78 8.01 6.65 15.02
CA ALA A 78 7.07 6.10 15.97
C ALA A 78 7.62 5.97 17.40
N SER A 79 8.94 5.87 17.57
CA SER A 79 9.61 5.55 18.85
C SER A 79 9.15 6.40 20.04
N GLN A 80 9.10 7.73 19.89
CA GLN A 80 8.65 8.64 20.96
C GLN A 80 7.18 8.39 21.36
N TYR A 81 6.32 8.03 20.42
CA TYR A 81 4.91 7.75 20.65
C TYR A 81 4.70 6.39 21.30
N ILE A 82 5.60 5.43 21.02
CA ILE A 82 5.65 4.14 21.70
C ILE A 82 6.09 4.35 23.16
N THR A 83 7.15 5.12 23.40
CA THR A 83 7.64 5.41 24.76
C THR A 83 6.61 6.15 25.62
N SER A 84 5.90 7.10 25.03
CA SER A 84 4.80 7.82 25.70
C SER A 84 3.52 7.00 25.87
N LYS A 85 3.47 5.76 25.36
CA LYS A 85 2.28 4.89 25.34
C LYS A 85 1.07 5.53 24.64
N LYS A 86 1.30 6.41 23.65
CA LYS A 86 0.23 6.89 22.77
C LYS A 86 -0.13 5.83 21.73
N ILE A 87 0.88 5.13 21.21
CA ILE A 87 0.70 4.05 20.25
C ILE A 87 1.39 2.78 20.73
N PHE A 88 0.86 1.63 20.34
CA PHE A 88 1.55 0.35 20.43
C PHE A 88 2.09 -0.07 19.07
N LEU A 89 3.21 -0.80 19.07
CA LEU A 89 3.73 -1.47 17.89
C LEU A 89 3.25 -2.93 17.88
N ASP A 90 2.76 -3.38 16.73
CA ASP A 90 2.45 -4.78 16.46
C ASP A 90 3.60 -5.43 15.67
N ARG A 91 3.38 -6.60 15.06
CA ARG A 91 4.36 -7.25 14.18
C ARG A 91 4.78 -6.32 13.06
N TYR A 92 6.08 -6.26 12.84
CA TYR A 92 6.66 -5.52 11.73
C TYR A 92 7.76 -6.30 11.01
N SER A 93 8.00 -5.88 9.78
CA SER A 93 9.05 -6.32 8.86
C SER A 93 9.32 -5.15 7.91
N LYS A 94 10.33 -5.27 7.04
CA LYS A 94 10.58 -4.25 6.01
C LYS A 94 9.40 -4.00 5.06
N LYS A 95 8.48 -4.97 4.93
CA LYS A 95 7.30 -4.87 4.04
C LYS A 95 6.02 -4.43 4.74
N TYR A 96 5.89 -4.71 6.03
CA TYR A 96 4.65 -4.51 6.77
C TYR A 96 4.96 -3.99 8.16
N ILE A 97 4.36 -2.89 8.57
CA ILE A 97 4.57 -2.31 9.90
C ILE A 97 3.21 -2.04 10.52
N GLY A 98 2.85 -2.82 11.53
CA GLY A 98 1.59 -2.68 12.27
C GLY A 98 1.74 -1.81 13.52
N PHE A 99 0.77 -0.93 13.77
CA PHE A 99 0.67 -0.15 15.01
C PHE A 99 -0.80 0.25 15.28
N GLY A 100 -1.10 0.77 16.47
CA GLY A 100 -2.42 1.30 16.79
C GLY A 100 -2.40 2.18 18.04
N SER A 101 -3.52 2.80 18.40
CA SER A 101 -3.62 3.54 19.66
C SER A 101 -3.52 2.58 20.85
N GLN A 102 -2.83 3.00 21.92
CA GLN A 102 -2.73 2.20 23.14
C GLN A 102 -4.11 1.92 23.76
N GLU A 103 -5.06 2.85 23.65
CA GLU A 103 -6.43 2.65 24.12
C GLU A 103 -7.08 1.44 23.44
N TRP A 104 -6.90 1.29 22.12
CA TRP A 104 -7.47 0.17 21.37
C TRP A 104 -6.93 -1.16 21.86
N ARG A 105 -5.63 -1.21 22.18
CA ARG A 105 -4.99 -2.39 22.76
C ARG A 105 -5.53 -2.69 24.15
N ASP A 106 -5.65 -1.68 25.01
CA ASP A 106 -6.14 -1.85 26.38
C ASP A 106 -7.60 -2.32 26.41
N LYS A 107 -8.38 -1.93 25.40
CA LYS A 107 -9.79 -2.30 25.22
C LYS A 107 -10.00 -3.52 24.33
N ASN A 108 -8.92 -4.17 23.88
CA ASN A 108 -8.94 -5.33 22.99
C ASN A 108 -9.74 -5.11 21.69
N LEU A 109 -9.73 -3.90 21.15
CA LEU A 109 -10.37 -3.59 19.86
C LEU A 109 -9.54 -4.18 18.71
N PRO A 110 -10.16 -4.87 17.73
CA PRO A 110 -9.47 -5.43 16.58
C PRO A 110 -9.18 -4.38 15.51
N LEU A 111 -8.43 -3.33 15.89
CA LEU A 111 -8.04 -2.22 15.02
C LEU A 111 -6.52 -2.07 15.00
N ALA A 112 -5.96 -1.98 13.80
CA ALA A 112 -4.55 -1.67 13.60
C ALA A 112 -4.34 -0.91 12.30
N PHE A 113 -3.43 0.08 12.34
CA PHE A 113 -2.83 0.67 11.17
C PHE A 113 -1.69 -0.20 10.65
N HIS A 114 -1.70 -0.51 9.37
CA HIS A 114 -0.60 -1.19 8.69
C HIS A 114 -0.01 -0.28 7.62
N PHE A 115 1.29 -0.06 7.66
CA PHE A 115 2.04 0.33 6.47
C PHE A 115 2.30 -0.89 5.61
N GLU A 116 2.00 -0.79 4.32
CA GLU A 116 2.39 -1.74 3.29
C GLU A 116 3.48 -1.06 2.44
N ASN A 117 4.71 -1.55 2.62
CA ASN A 117 5.92 -0.99 2.05
C ASN A 117 6.37 -1.85 0.87
N GLY A 118 5.79 -1.58 -0.30
CA GLY A 118 6.08 -2.26 -1.55
C GLY A 118 7.22 -1.59 -2.32
N SER A 119 7.87 -2.32 -3.24
CA SER A 119 9.06 -1.84 -3.97
C SER A 119 8.84 -0.61 -4.85
N ALA A 120 7.61 -0.13 -4.96
CA ALA A 120 7.18 0.97 -5.80
C ALA A 120 6.09 1.84 -5.13
N TYR A 121 5.76 1.56 -3.87
CA TYR A 121 4.71 2.29 -3.18
C TYR A 121 4.84 2.13 -1.67
N LEU A 122 4.32 3.12 -0.96
CA LEU A 122 4.10 3.06 0.48
C LEU A 122 2.69 3.54 0.75
N VAL A 123 1.89 2.72 1.42
CA VAL A 123 0.50 3.04 1.75
C VAL A 123 0.25 2.71 3.22
N ILE A 124 -0.52 3.56 3.91
CA ILE A 124 -1.06 3.25 5.24
C ILE A 124 -2.53 2.85 5.13
N ARG A 125 -2.92 1.82 5.87
CA ARG A 125 -4.29 1.30 5.94
C ARG A 125 -4.72 1.14 7.39
N LEU A 126 -5.94 1.54 7.75
CA LEU A 126 -6.58 1.09 9.00
C LEU A 126 -7.44 -0.13 8.69
N LEU A 127 -7.27 -1.18 9.48
CA LEU A 127 -7.91 -2.47 9.27
C LEU A 127 -8.75 -2.85 10.49
N ILE A 128 -9.95 -3.36 10.22
CA ILE A 128 -10.67 -4.23 11.17
C ILE A 128 -10.07 -5.62 11.01
N CYS A 129 -9.33 -6.05 12.03
CA CYS A 129 -8.63 -7.32 12.07
C CYS A 129 -9.60 -8.49 12.31
N PRO A 130 -9.20 -9.73 11.98
CA PRO A 130 -9.87 -10.93 12.44
C PRO A 130 -9.97 -10.93 13.96
N TYR A 131 -11.16 -11.26 14.48
CA TYR A 131 -11.45 -11.26 15.91
C TYR A 131 -12.58 -12.23 16.18
N ASP A 132 -12.51 -12.94 17.30
CA ASP A 132 -13.47 -14.00 17.63
C ASP A 132 -14.88 -13.44 17.84
N ASN A 133 -14.98 -12.28 18.49
CA ASN A 133 -16.25 -11.59 18.64
C ASN A 133 -16.62 -10.83 17.35
N LYS A 134 -17.51 -11.43 16.54
CA LYS A 134 -18.02 -10.85 15.31
C LYS A 134 -18.80 -9.55 15.55
N ASN A 135 -19.54 -9.44 16.65
CA ASN A 135 -20.38 -8.28 16.95
C ASN A 135 -19.54 -7.01 17.13
N ILE A 136 -18.38 -7.11 17.78
CA ILE A 136 -17.44 -5.97 17.89
C ILE A 136 -16.98 -5.51 16.49
N ARG A 137 -16.66 -6.45 15.60
CA ARG A 137 -16.25 -6.12 14.23
C ARG A 137 -17.38 -5.46 13.43
N GLU A 138 -18.61 -5.95 13.57
CA GLU A 138 -19.81 -5.38 12.94
C GLU A 138 -20.08 -3.96 13.44
N ARG A 139 -19.96 -3.72 14.74
CA ARG A 139 -20.14 -2.38 15.33
C ARG A 139 -19.05 -1.40 14.87
N ILE A 140 -17.78 -1.83 14.82
CA ILE A 140 -16.69 -1.00 14.28
C ILE A 140 -16.94 -0.68 12.80
N HIS A 141 -17.40 -1.68 12.02
CA HIS A 141 -17.73 -1.48 10.61
C HIS A 141 -18.89 -0.50 10.45
N GLN A 142 -19.91 -0.57 11.31
CA GLN A 142 -21.03 0.37 11.33
C GLN A 142 -20.57 1.79 11.69
N VAL A 143 -19.81 1.97 12.77
CA VAL A 143 -19.21 3.28 13.15
C VAL A 143 -18.40 3.85 11.99
N SER A 144 -17.66 3.00 11.27
CA SER A 144 -16.90 3.42 10.09
C SER A 144 -17.79 3.90 8.94
N ARG A 145 -18.93 3.23 8.71
CA ARG A 145 -19.91 3.64 7.68
C ARG A 145 -20.56 4.98 8.02
N ASP A 146 -20.89 5.19 9.29
CA ASP A 146 -21.57 6.41 9.76
C ASP A 146 -20.63 7.62 9.73
N ASN A 147 -19.32 7.40 9.82
CA ASN A 147 -18.30 8.45 9.79
C ASN A 147 -17.54 8.50 8.45
N SER A 148 -18.28 8.55 7.35
CA SER A 148 -17.73 8.51 5.97
C SER A 148 -16.89 9.72 5.53
N THR A 149 -16.81 10.76 6.37
CA THR A 149 -15.93 11.92 6.14
C THR A 149 -14.46 11.58 6.34
N ILE A 150 -14.16 10.63 7.23
CA ILE A 150 -12.79 10.16 7.51
C ILE A 150 -12.59 8.73 7.00
N PHE A 151 -13.58 7.86 7.15
CA PHE A 151 -13.46 6.45 6.77
C PHE A 151 -13.93 6.23 5.34
N LYS A 152 -13.26 5.32 4.64
CA LYS A 152 -13.70 4.86 3.33
C LYS A 152 -14.86 3.88 3.45
N LYS A 153 -15.74 3.91 2.45
CA LYS A 153 -16.76 2.88 2.27
C LYS A 153 -16.09 1.55 1.94
N SER A 154 -16.46 0.52 2.69
CA SER A 154 -15.94 -0.83 2.52
C SER A 154 -17.04 -1.85 2.71
N ASN A 155 -17.03 -2.89 1.87
CA ASN A 155 -17.93 -4.02 2.02
C ASN A 155 -17.55 -4.86 3.24
N TRP A 156 -18.53 -5.55 3.80
CA TRP A 156 -18.30 -6.50 4.88
C TRP A 156 -17.41 -7.66 4.39
N ALA A 157 -16.48 -8.10 5.24
CA ALA A 157 -15.64 -9.26 5.00
C ALA A 157 -15.31 -10.00 6.30
N GLU A 158 -15.16 -11.32 6.23
CA GLU A 158 -14.99 -12.15 7.43
C GLU A 158 -13.64 -11.97 8.14
N LYS A 159 -12.61 -11.46 7.47
CA LYS A 159 -11.26 -11.35 8.04
C LYS A 159 -10.77 -9.91 8.11
N TRP A 160 -10.34 -9.35 6.97
CA TRP A 160 -9.71 -8.04 6.90
C TRP A 160 -10.64 -7.07 6.20
N ILE A 161 -11.01 -5.98 6.88
CA ILE A 161 -11.79 -4.89 6.29
C ILE A 161 -10.96 -3.61 6.39
N THR A 162 -10.54 -3.05 5.26
CA THR A 162 -9.83 -1.75 5.26
C THR A 162 -10.84 -0.62 5.36
N ILE A 163 -10.81 0.18 6.42
CA ILE A 163 -11.74 1.29 6.66
C ILE A 163 -11.12 2.67 6.51
N TYR A 164 -9.80 2.76 6.36
CA TYR A 164 -9.09 3.98 6.00
C TYR A 164 -7.85 3.64 5.17
N GLN A 165 -7.48 4.51 4.23
CA GLN A 165 -6.29 4.35 3.38
C GLN A 165 -5.74 5.70 2.95
N LYS A 166 -4.42 5.85 2.97
CA LYS A 166 -3.69 6.96 2.31
C LYS A 166 -2.43 6.44 1.64
N ASP A 167 -2.24 6.84 0.39
CA ASP A 167 -1.01 6.58 -0.34
C ASP A 167 0.02 7.66 0.02
N ILE A 168 1.25 7.22 0.32
CA ILE A 168 2.34 8.07 0.82
C ILE A 168 3.39 8.22 -0.27
N LEU A 169 3.83 7.08 -0.84
CA LEU A 169 4.75 7.01 -1.96
C LEU A 169 4.11 6.21 -3.11
N ASN A 170 4.39 6.60 -4.35
CA ASN A 170 3.98 5.91 -5.57
C ASN A 170 5.17 5.70 -6.50
N GLN A 171 4.95 4.98 -7.62
CA GLN A 171 6.02 4.61 -8.56
C GLN A 171 6.92 5.78 -8.97
N LYS A 172 6.36 6.98 -9.22
CA LYS A 172 7.14 8.14 -9.64
C LYS A 172 8.12 8.60 -8.58
N ASP A 173 7.75 8.47 -7.30
CA ASP A 173 8.65 8.80 -6.19
C ASP A 173 9.87 7.86 -6.17
N TYR A 174 9.69 6.60 -6.60
CA TYR A 174 10.76 5.60 -6.69
C TYR A 174 11.57 5.69 -7.98
N ASP A 175 10.98 6.16 -9.09
CA ASP A 175 11.70 6.34 -10.35
C ASP A 175 12.76 7.45 -10.24
N ASP A 176 12.43 8.51 -9.49
CA ASP A 176 13.31 9.65 -9.18
C ASP A 176 14.10 9.42 -7.87
N ALA A 177 14.45 8.17 -7.51
CA ALA A 177 14.93 7.74 -6.19
C ALA A 177 16.08 8.58 -5.57
N ASP A 178 15.70 9.70 -4.98
CA ASP A 178 16.46 10.44 -3.99
C ASP A 178 15.96 10.01 -2.60
N VAL A 179 16.80 9.23 -1.91
CA VAL A 179 16.46 8.66 -0.61
C VAL A 179 16.12 9.75 0.40
N GLU A 180 16.85 10.87 0.41
CA GLU A 180 16.59 11.96 1.36
C GLU A 180 15.20 12.57 1.13
N LYS A 181 14.84 12.77 -0.14
CA LYS A 181 13.52 13.27 -0.53
C LYS A 181 12.40 12.29 -0.17
N LEU A 182 12.61 10.99 -0.37
CA LEU A 182 11.66 9.94 0.04
C LEU A 182 11.45 9.96 1.56
N MET A 183 12.54 9.97 2.33
CA MET A 183 12.48 9.99 3.79
C MET A 183 11.79 11.25 4.31
N LYS A 184 12.05 12.41 3.68
CA LYS A 184 11.38 13.66 4.02
C LYS A 184 9.87 13.59 3.76
N LYS A 185 9.46 13.03 2.62
CA LYS A 185 8.03 12.85 2.29
C LYS A 185 7.31 11.92 3.28
N VAL A 186 7.97 10.84 3.71
CA VAL A 186 7.45 9.93 4.74
C VAL A 186 7.32 10.65 6.09
N GLN A 187 8.33 11.44 6.47
CA GLN A 187 8.28 12.24 7.70
C GLN A 187 7.15 13.27 7.69
N ASP A 188 7.05 14.06 6.62
CA ASP A 188 6.02 15.11 6.50
C ASP A 188 4.61 14.50 6.55
N PHE A 189 4.43 13.35 5.89
CA PHE A 189 3.19 12.58 5.99
C PHE A 189 2.91 12.14 7.43
N TRP A 190 3.89 11.52 8.10
CA TRP A 190 3.74 11.01 9.47
C TRP A 190 3.33 12.11 10.44
N GLU A 191 4.00 13.26 10.37
CA GLU A 191 3.70 14.42 11.22
C GLU A 191 2.31 15.00 10.97
N SER A 192 1.90 15.11 9.69
CA SER A 192 0.55 15.57 9.33
C SER A 192 -0.51 14.56 9.78
N PHE A 193 -0.28 13.28 9.57
CA PHE A 193 -1.19 12.20 9.93
C PHE A 193 -1.46 12.19 11.45
N LEU A 194 -0.41 12.28 12.27
CA LEU A 194 -0.54 12.26 13.73
C LEU A 194 -1.22 13.50 14.32
N LYS A 195 -1.18 14.64 13.62
CA LYS A 195 -1.82 15.88 14.06
C LYS A 195 -3.28 15.98 13.63
N ASP A 196 -3.68 15.22 12.60
CA ASP A 196 -5.00 15.33 12.00
C ASP A 196 -5.72 13.98 11.95
N ASP A 197 -5.53 13.20 10.89
CA ASP A 197 -6.28 11.97 10.63
C ASP A 197 -6.23 10.97 11.80
N PHE A 198 -5.07 10.78 12.45
CA PHE A 198 -4.95 9.90 13.61
C PHE A 198 -5.84 10.37 14.77
N VAL A 199 -5.83 11.67 15.09
CA VAL A 199 -6.62 12.24 16.19
C VAL A 199 -8.10 12.15 15.88
N LYS A 200 -8.52 12.43 14.64
CA LYS A 200 -9.93 12.28 14.22
C LYS A 200 -10.40 10.83 14.37
N ILE A 201 -9.60 9.88 13.89
CA ILE A 201 -9.91 8.45 13.99
C ILE A 201 -9.98 8.02 15.46
N GLU A 202 -8.99 8.41 16.27
CA GLU A 202 -8.94 8.09 17.69
C GLU A 202 -10.18 8.62 18.43
N ASN A 203 -10.53 9.89 18.22
CA ASN A 203 -11.70 10.50 18.84
C ASN A 203 -13.01 9.80 18.45
N ILE A 204 -13.21 9.46 17.17
CA ILE A 204 -14.41 8.76 16.74
C ILE A 204 -14.52 7.38 17.40
N ILE A 205 -13.42 6.65 17.49
CA ILE A 205 -13.41 5.34 18.15
C ILE A 205 -13.66 5.50 19.66
N HIS A 206 -13.02 6.48 20.30
CA HIS A 206 -13.17 6.78 21.72
C HIS A 206 -14.62 7.15 22.09
N GLU A 207 -15.25 8.05 21.34
CA GLU A 207 -16.64 8.47 21.55
C GLU A 207 -17.64 7.32 21.41
N ASN A 208 -17.29 6.27 20.67
CA ASN A 208 -18.14 5.10 20.45
C ASN A 208 -17.72 3.89 21.29
N ILE A 209 -16.70 4.00 22.16
CA ILE A 209 -16.02 2.85 22.76
C ILE A 209 -16.93 1.98 23.61
N ASP A 210 -17.84 2.61 24.37
CA ASP A 210 -18.81 1.90 25.21
C ASP A 210 -19.74 1.06 24.35
N HIS A 211 -20.27 1.61 23.24
CA HIS A 211 -21.10 0.89 22.29
C HIS A 211 -20.35 -0.26 21.62
N LEU A 212 -19.07 -0.07 21.29
CA LEU A 212 -18.25 -1.13 20.69
C LEU A 212 -18.11 -2.33 21.62
N ILE A 213 -17.91 -2.11 22.92
CA ILE A 213 -17.52 -3.14 23.89
C ILE A 213 -18.71 -3.72 24.66
N ILE A 214 -19.95 -3.24 24.42
CA ILE A 214 -21.16 -3.80 25.07
C ILE A 214 -21.14 -5.32 24.99
N SER A 215 -21.06 -5.96 26.16
CA SER A 215 -21.31 -7.38 26.30
C SER A 215 -22.76 -7.63 25.89
N ASP A 216 -22.98 -8.34 24.80
CA ASP A 216 -24.31 -8.84 24.52
C ASP A 216 -24.66 -9.79 25.68
N ILE A 217 -25.43 -9.29 26.63
CA ILE A 217 -26.07 -10.16 27.62
C ILE A 217 -26.92 -11.08 26.76
N SER A 218 -26.50 -12.35 26.68
CA SER A 218 -27.35 -13.41 26.17
C SER A 218 -28.57 -13.47 27.08
N VAL A 219 -29.60 -12.72 26.73
CA VAL A 219 -30.96 -12.98 27.18
C VAL A 219 -31.37 -14.26 26.48
N ASP A 220 -30.81 -15.39 26.92
CA ASP A 220 -31.45 -16.69 26.82
C ASP A 220 -32.64 -16.67 27.78
N THR A 221 -33.67 -15.91 27.41
CA THR A 221 -35.02 -16.20 27.87
C THR A 221 -35.62 -17.10 26.80
N LYS A 222 -35.32 -18.40 26.90
CA LYS A 222 -36.17 -19.41 26.29
C LYS A 222 -37.12 -19.94 27.36
N ALA A 223 -38.39 -19.80 27.00
CA ALA A 223 -39.59 -20.27 27.66
C ALA A 223 -39.59 -21.78 27.93
#